data_AF-A0A9X1GPP0-F1
#
_entry.id   AF-A0A9X1GPP0-F1
#
_cell.length_a   1.000
_cell.length_b   1.000
_cell.length_c   1.000
_cell.angle_alpha   90.00
_cell.angle_beta   90.00
_cell.angle_gamma   90.00
#
_symmetry.space_group_name_H-M   'P 1'
#
loop_
_entity.id
_entity.type
_entity.pdbx_description
1 polymer ?
#
loop_
_entity_poly.entity_id
_entity_poly.type
_entity_poly.pdbx_seq_one_letter_code
_entity_poly.pdbx_strand_id
1 'polypeptide(L)'
;MNTKKYASASQIEEEKLYKENKFLNDINGSFYSKIQVNKDVKAKKNNPQPNIDRERNYYAGEFIGLILIKDYFQEHPNKRKALAKNVAQYITSTDTVLEVLDLGTSRKIREGFDATVMLLAECGNVIISTLNHLHKPDLDNKDLLVLEEKWEILITSIACTSNIPVQKRFNAIVKLIPDSNRRSVKAAIIDALLIMEDEIDIQAIKSQLEYFLSDSEHDEYVKEYAKEALEDM
;
A
#
# COMPACT_ATOMS: atom_id res chain seq x y z
N MET A 1 11.27 45.73 30.85
CA MET A 1 10.66 44.52 31.44
C MET A 1 9.61 44.02 30.45
N ASN A 2 9.88 42.91 29.74
CA ASN A 2 8.92 42.30 28.81
C ASN A 2 8.51 40.94 29.35
N THR A 3 7.28 40.82 29.84
CA THR A 3 6.66 39.56 30.25
C THR A 3 6.18 38.80 29.02
N LYS A 4 6.94 37.81 28.57
CA LYS A 4 6.44 36.81 27.61
C LYS A 4 5.44 35.91 28.34
N LYS A 5 4.17 35.98 27.94
CA LYS A 5 3.12 35.02 28.34
C LYS A 5 3.45 33.67 27.71
N TYR A 6 3.71 32.66 28.53
CA TYR A 6 3.75 31.27 28.10
C TYR A 6 2.31 30.73 28.10
N ALA A 7 1.83 30.29 26.94
CA ALA A 7 0.59 29.52 26.85
C ALA A 7 0.82 28.13 27.47
N SER A 8 -0.15 27.65 28.23
CA SER A 8 -0.07 26.33 28.86
C SER A 8 -0.15 25.21 27.82
N ALA A 9 0.47 24.06 28.10
CA ALA A 9 0.58 22.94 27.15
C ALA A 9 -0.79 22.45 26.62
N SER A 10 -1.84 22.53 27.45
CA SER A 10 -3.21 22.19 27.05
C SER A 10 -3.79 23.13 25.98
N GLN A 11 -3.44 24.42 26.01
CA GLN A 11 -3.88 25.40 25.00
C GLN A 11 -3.19 25.19 23.65
N ILE A 12 -1.96 24.67 23.66
CA ILE A 12 -1.21 24.33 22.43
C ILE A 12 -1.80 23.06 21.79
N GLU A 13 -2.25 22.11 22.60
CA GLU A 13 -2.84 20.85 22.14
C GLU A 13 -4.26 21.05 21.58
N GLU A 14 -5.08 21.88 22.23
CA GLU A 14 -6.40 22.30 21.70
C GLU A 14 -6.28 23.10 20.40
N GLU A 15 -5.28 23.99 20.26
CA GLU A 15 -5.04 24.70 19.00
C GLU A 15 -4.61 23.77 17.86
N LYS A 16 -3.83 22.72 18.17
CA LYS A 16 -3.44 21.71 17.17
C LYS A 16 -4.66 20.91 16.71
N LEU A 17 -5.46 20.40 17.64
CA LEU A 17 -6.69 19.66 17.33
C LEU A 17 -7.68 20.52 16.53
N TYR A 18 -7.80 21.81 16.85
CA TYR A 18 -8.67 22.73 16.12
C TYR A 18 -8.17 22.98 14.68
N LYS A 19 -6.86 23.18 14.49
CA LYS A 19 -6.26 23.36 13.16
C LYS A 19 -6.38 22.10 12.31
N GLU A 20 -6.21 20.93 12.91
CA GLU A 20 -6.32 19.63 12.24
C GLU A 20 -7.77 19.33 11.82
N ASN A 21 -8.75 19.59 12.70
CA ASN A 21 -10.17 19.46 12.37
C ASN A 21 -10.63 20.48 11.32
N LYS A 22 -10.10 21.71 11.36
CA LYS A 22 -10.40 22.73 10.34
C LYS A 22 -9.82 22.34 8.97
N PHE A 23 -8.60 21.81 8.94
CA PHE A 23 -7.97 21.32 7.71
C PHE A 23 -8.73 20.14 7.10
N LEU A 24 -9.18 19.19 7.92
CA LEU A 24 -10.02 18.06 7.48
C LEU A 24 -11.38 18.54 6.94
N ASN A 25 -11.99 19.57 7.55
CA ASN A 25 -13.24 20.16 7.07
C ASN A 25 -13.07 20.94 5.76
N ASP A 26 -11.96 21.66 5.58
CA ASP A 26 -11.67 22.39 4.34
C ASP A 26 -11.36 21.42 3.18
N ILE A 27 -10.69 20.30 3.46
CA ILE A 27 -10.50 19.20 2.49
C ILE A 27 -11.84 18.59 2.13
N ASN A 28 -12.67 18.22 3.10
CA ASN A 28 -13.98 17.63 2.85
C ASN A 28 -14.91 18.59 2.10
N GLY A 29 -14.92 19.89 2.44
CA GLY A 29 -15.73 20.91 1.74
C GLY A 29 -15.33 21.10 0.27
N SER A 30 -14.03 21.12 -0.02
CA SER A 30 -13.51 21.13 -1.39
C SER A 30 -13.84 19.83 -2.15
N PHE A 31 -13.82 18.70 -1.46
CA PHE A 31 -14.13 17.37 -2.01
C PHE A 31 -15.61 17.22 -2.37
N TYR A 32 -16.54 17.65 -1.51
CA TYR A 32 -17.99 17.60 -1.75
C TYR A 32 -18.44 18.57 -2.85
N SER A 33 -17.80 19.74 -2.98
CA SER A 33 -18.13 20.69 -4.05
C SER A 33 -17.84 20.12 -5.45
N LYS A 34 -16.77 19.33 -5.62
CA LYS A 34 -16.47 18.65 -6.90
C LYS A 34 -17.45 17.51 -7.21
N ILE A 35 -18.04 16.87 -6.20
CA ILE A 35 -19.05 15.82 -6.37
C ILE A 35 -20.42 16.43 -6.76
N GLN A 36 -20.76 17.63 -6.28
CA GLN A 36 -22.03 18.28 -6.61
C GLN A 36 -22.11 18.80 -8.04
N VAL A 37 -21.00 19.28 -8.63
CA VAL A 37 -20.99 19.81 -10.01
C VAL A 37 -21.37 18.73 -11.05
N ASN A 38 -21.20 17.45 -10.74
CA ASN A 38 -21.58 16.34 -11.64
C ASN A 38 -23.03 15.83 -11.46
N LYS A 39 -23.76 16.26 -10.43
CA LYS A 39 -25.16 15.83 -10.21
C LYS A 39 -26.20 16.70 -10.92
N ASP A 40 -25.83 17.92 -11.33
CA ASP A 40 -26.78 18.86 -11.96
C ASP A 40 -27.00 18.64 -13.47
N VAL A 41 -26.31 17.67 -14.08
CA VAL A 41 -26.53 17.28 -15.49
C VAL A 41 -27.26 15.95 -15.56
N LYS A 42 -28.56 15.94 -15.23
CA LYS A 42 -29.62 15.10 -15.84
C LYS A 42 -30.90 15.12 -15.00
N ALA A 43 -31.64 16.21 -15.12
CA ALA A 43 -33.08 16.18 -14.89
C ALA A 43 -33.77 16.28 -16.26
N LYS A 44 -34.21 15.15 -16.83
CA LYS A 44 -35.45 15.06 -17.63
C LYS A 44 -35.79 13.63 -18.11
N LYS A 45 -37.02 13.26 -17.72
CA LYS A 45 -38.01 12.35 -18.33
C LYS A 45 -37.94 10.84 -18.05
N ASN A 46 -39.07 10.39 -17.53
CA ASN A 46 -39.46 9.06 -17.07
C ASN A 46 -39.66 8.05 -18.21
N ASN A 47 -39.18 6.83 -18.00
CA ASN A 47 -39.85 5.55 -18.32
C ASN A 47 -39.19 4.42 -17.50
N PRO A 48 -39.92 3.41 -17.02
CA PRO A 48 -39.35 2.38 -16.15
C PRO A 48 -38.53 1.39 -17.00
N GLN A 49 -37.21 1.44 -16.86
CA GLN A 49 -36.27 0.50 -17.48
C GLN A 49 -35.61 -0.39 -16.39
N PRO A 50 -35.28 -1.64 -16.72
CA PRO A 50 -34.91 -2.65 -15.72
C PRO A 50 -33.53 -2.35 -15.14
N ASN A 51 -33.46 -2.04 -13.84
CA ASN A 51 -32.26 -2.08 -12.98
C ASN A 51 -30.92 -1.51 -13.54
N ILE A 52 -30.97 -0.59 -14.49
CA ILE A 52 -29.81 0.10 -15.08
C ILE A 52 -29.12 1.00 -14.05
N ASP A 53 -29.86 1.48 -13.05
CA ASP A 53 -29.35 2.41 -12.04
C ASP A 53 -28.37 1.76 -11.06
N ARG A 54 -28.49 0.45 -10.78
CA ARG A 54 -27.49 -0.26 -9.94
C ARG A 54 -26.18 -0.46 -10.68
N GLU A 55 -26.24 -0.89 -11.94
CA GLU A 55 -25.04 -1.03 -12.78
C GLU A 55 -24.37 0.33 -13.04
N ARG A 56 -25.14 1.38 -13.37
CA ARG A 56 -24.57 2.73 -13.56
C ARG A 56 -23.91 3.30 -12.31
N ASN A 57 -24.50 3.10 -11.14
CA ASN A 57 -23.90 3.56 -9.88
C ASN A 57 -22.65 2.76 -9.50
N TYR A 58 -22.62 1.46 -9.82
CA TYR A 58 -21.45 0.61 -9.64
C TYR A 58 -20.28 1.08 -10.53
N TYR A 59 -20.51 1.26 -11.83
CA TYR A 59 -19.48 1.76 -12.76
C TYR A 59 -19.03 3.20 -12.46
N ALA A 60 -19.93 4.06 -11.98
CA ALA A 60 -19.57 5.42 -11.56
C ALA A 60 -18.68 5.42 -10.31
N GLY A 61 -18.92 4.49 -9.37
CA GLY A 61 -18.10 4.33 -8.16
C GLY A 61 -16.69 3.84 -8.47
N GLU A 62 -16.54 2.82 -9.33
CA GLU A 62 -15.24 2.32 -9.78
C GLU A 62 -14.44 3.39 -10.54
N PHE A 63 -15.10 4.15 -11.42
CA PHE A 63 -14.46 5.23 -12.16
C PHE A 63 -13.95 6.36 -11.25
N ILE A 64 -14.74 6.75 -10.25
CA ILE A 64 -14.31 7.75 -9.24
C ILE A 64 -13.14 7.20 -8.42
N GLY A 65 -13.19 5.93 -8.00
CA GLY A 65 -12.11 5.28 -7.27
C GLY A 65 -10.77 5.33 -8.02
N LEU A 66 -10.78 4.98 -9.31
CA LEU A 66 -9.58 5.02 -10.15
C LEU A 66 -9.02 6.43 -10.32
N ILE A 67 -9.88 7.46 -10.43
CA ILE A 67 -9.43 8.85 -10.48
C ILE A 67 -8.72 9.23 -9.19
N LEU A 68 -9.31 8.90 -8.04
CA LEU A 68 -8.74 9.24 -6.72
C LEU A 68 -7.41 8.53 -6.46
N ILE A 69 -7.28 7.28 -6.91
CA ILE A 69 -6.00 6.55 -6.87
C ILE A 69 -4.95 7.25 -7.73
N LYS A 70 -5.29 7.67 -8.95
CA LYS A 70 -4.34 8.39 -9.82
C LYS A 70 -3.94 9.73 -9.25
N ASP A 71 -4.89 10.48 -8.70
CA ASP A 71 -4.65 11.78 -8.06
C ASP A 71 -3.70 11.64 -6.86
N TYR A 72 -3.86 10.58 -6.05
CA TYR A 72 -2.93 10.27 -4.96
C TYR A 72 -1.48 10.21 -5.43
N PHE A 73 -1.19 9.56 -6.55
CA PHE A 73 0.18 9.47 -7.07
C PHE A 73 0.71 10.79 -7.63
N GLN A 74 -0.15 11.77 -7.95
CA GLN A 74 0.28 13.10 -8.37
C GLN A 74 0.56 14.05 -7.19
N GLU A 75 0.09 13.71 -5.99
CA GLU A 75 0.27 14.55 -4.81
C GLU A 75 1.70 14.50 -4.23
N HIS A 76 2.04 15.51 -3.44
CA HIS A 76 3.32 15.57 -2.73
C HIS A 76 3.40 14.47 -1.65
N PRO A 77 4.57 13.87 -1.38
CA PRO A 77 4.73 12.78 -0.40
C PRO A 77 4.07 13.03 0.97
N ASN A 78 4.29 14.21 1.56
CA ASN A 78 3.65 14.59 2.83
C ASN A 78 2.11 14.54 2.79
N LYS A 79 1.48 14.85 1.65
CA LYS A 79 0.03 14.78 1.48
C LYS A 79 -0.44 13.35 1.23
N ARG A 80 0.34 12.54 0.50
CA ARG A 80 0.04 11.12 0.26
C ARG A 80 -0.24 10.39 1.58
N LYS A 81 0.61 10.61 2.58
CA LYS A 81 0.40 10.03 3.93
C LYS A 81 -0.97 10.33 4.53
N ALA A 82 -1.45 11.57 4.41
CA ALA A 82 -2.76 11.96 4.92
C ALA A 82 -3.93 11.41 4.08
N LEU A 83 -3.69 11.12 2.80
CA LEU A 83 -4.69 10.64 1.86
C LEU A 83 -4.79 9.11 1.81
N ALA A 84 -3.71 8.38 2.10
CA ALA A 84 -3.57 6.95 1.88
C ALA A 84 -4.77 6.16 2.42
N LYS A 85 -5.15 6.37 3.68
CA LYS A 85 -6.30 5.72 4.30
C LYS A 85 -7.63 5.99 3.59
N ASN A 86 -7.86 7.23 3.15
CA ASN A 86 -9.09 7.60 2.45
C ASN A 86 -9.13 7.09 1.01
N VAL A 87 -7.97 6.93 0.38
CA VAL A 87 -7.88 6.41 -1.00
C VAL A 87 -7.94 4.88 -1.00
N ALA A 88 -7.38 4.22 0.02
CA ALA A 88 -7.37 2.77 0.17
C ALA A 88 -8.77 2.15 0.19
N GLN A 89 -9.80 2.88 0.64
CA GLN A 89 -11.19 2.40 0.62
C GLN A 89 -11.71 2.05 -0.78
N TYR A 90 -11.06 2.56 -1.84
CA TYR A 90 -11.41 2.28 -3.23
C TYR A 90 -10.65 1.09 -3.82
N ILE A 91 -9.69 0.51 -3.08
CA ILE A 91 -8.88 -0.63 -3.50
C ILE A 91 -9.45 -1.88 -2.83
N THR A 92 -10.49 -2.45 -3.45
CA THR A 92 -11.27 -3.54 -2.84
C THR A 92 -11.14 -4.88 -3.58
N SER A 93 -10.40 -4.94 -4.67
CA SER A 93 -10.22 -6.14 -5.49
C SER A 93 -8.76 -6.35 -5.88
N THR A 94 -8.43 -7.59 -6.25
CA THR A 94 -7.13 -7.95 -6.83
C THR A 94 -6.79 -7.06 -8.02
N ASP A 95 -7.74 -6.83 -8.93
CA ASP A 95 -7.50 -6.05 -10.14
C ASP A 95 -7.10 -4.61 -9.82
N THR A 96 -7.76 -3.97 -8.85
CA THR A 96 -7.38 -2.61 -8.44
C THR A 96 -6.01 -2.58 -7.74
N VAL A 97 -5.64 -3.64 -6.99
CA VAL A 97 -4.28 -3.75 -6.44
C VAL A 97 -3.26 -3.86 -7.57
N LEU A 98 -3.53 -4.65 -8.62
CA LEU A 98 -2.64 -4.79 -9.77
C LEU A 98 -2.48 -3.46 -10.53
N GLU A 99 -3.55 -2.70 -10.72
CA GLU A 99 -3.48 -1.35 -11.32
C GLU A 99 -2.64 -0.39 -10.47
N VAL A 100 -2.76 -0.46 -9.15
CA VAL A 100 -1.95 0.35 -8.22
C VAL A 100 -0.46 -0.05 -8.29
N LEU A 101 -0.16 -1.35 -8.47
CA LEU A 101 1.20 -1.84 -8.70
C LEU A 101 1.75 -1.36 -10.06
N ASP A 102 0.94 -1.31 -11.11
CA ASP A 102 1.32 -0.73 -12.41
C ASP A 102 1.67 0.76 -12.30
N LEU A 103 0.95 1.51 -11.47
CA LEU A 103 1.27 2.89 -11.17
C LEU A 103 2.58 3.00 -10.38
N GLY A 104 2.78 2.14 -9.36
CA GLY A 104 3.98 2.15 -8.52
C GLY A 104 5.29 1.89 -9.27
N THR A 105 5.25 0.97 -10.24
CA THR A 105 6.39 0.63 -11.10
C THR A 105 6.58 1.62 -12.27
N SER A 106 5.68 2.59 -12.43
CA SER A 106 5.78 3.57 -13.48
C SER A 106 6.90 4.58 -13.20
N ARG A 107 7.89 4.64 -14.09
CA ARG A 107 8.97 5.65 -14.06
C ARG A 107 8.50 7.11 -14.16
N LYS A 108 7.21 7.33 -14.45
CA LYS A 108 6.59 8.67 -14.51
C LYS A 108 6.15 9.20 -13.14
N ILE A 109 6.07 8.34 -12.14
CA ILE A 109 5.62 8.69 -10.80
C ILE A 109 6.85 8.84 -9.91
N ARG A 110 7.03 10.04 -9.36
CA ARG A 110 8.10 10.30 -8.39
C ARG A 110 7.80 9.55 -7.09
N GLU A 111 8.78 8.79 -6.63
CA GLU A 111 8.68 7.93 -5.43
C GLU A 111 7.49 6.97 -5.56
N GLY A 112 7.33 6.35 -6.75
CA GLY A 112 6.24 5.42 -7.03
C GLY A 112 6.23 4.24 -6.06
N PHE A 113 7.40 3.67 -5.78
CA PHE A 113 7.58 2.60 -4.80
C PHE A 113 7.00 2.94 -3.42
N ASP A 114 7.53 3.99 -2.77
CA ASP A 114 7.11 4.39 -1.42
C ASP A 114 5.64 4.80 -1.38
N ALA A 115 5.18 5.51 -2.42
CA ALA A 115 3.78 5.91 -2.54
C ALA A 115 2.86 4.70 -2.61
N THR A 116 3.23 3.67 -3.36
CA THR A 116 2.44 2.46 -3.49
C THR A 116 2.45 1.64 -2.22
N VAL A 117 3.62 1.44 -1.58
CA VAL A 117 3.71 0.73 -0.30
C VAL A 117 2.83 1.40 0.76
N MET A 118 2.90 2.72 0.87
CA MET A 118 2.08 3.50 1.80
C MET A 118 0.58 3.35 1.55
N LEU A 119 0.17 3.31 0.28
CA LEU A 119 -1.25 3.17 -0.08
C LEU A 119 -1.76 1.75 0.15
N LEU A 120 -1.00 0.74 -0.30
CA LEU A 120 -1.39 -0.66 -0.20
C LEU A 120 -1.34 -1.18 1.24
N ALA A 121 -0.46 -0.65 2.09
CA ALA A 121 -0.43 -0.96 3.51
C ALA A 121 -1.75 -0.62 4.24
N GLU A 122 -2.60 0.25 3.67
CA GLU A 122 -3.91 0.59 4.22
C GLU A 122 -5.06 -0.32 3.72
N CYS A 123 -4.82 -1.18 2.72
CA CYS A 123 -5.87 -1.91 1.99
C CYS A 123 -6.36 -3.21 2.66
N GLY A 124 -5.82 -3.59 3.81
CA GLY A 124 -6.26 -4.78 4.57
C GLY A 124 -6.08 -6.09 3.77
N ASN A 125 -6.94 -7.09 3.98
CA ASN A 125 -6.71 -8.45 3.47
C ASN A 125 -6.59 -8.61 1.94
N VAL A 126 -7.05 -7.65 1.14
CA VAL A 126 -7.03 -7.74 -0.32
C VAL A 126 -5.61 -7.89 -0.88
N ILE A 127 -4.62 -7.27 -0.25
CA ILE A 127 -3.22 -7.34 -0.70
C ILE A 127 -2.62 -8.74 -0.52
N ILE A 128 -3.02 -9.46 0.54
CA ILE A 128 -2.58 -10.85 0.76
C ILE A 128 -3.21 -11.77 -0.29
N SER A 129 -4.49 -11.59 -0.62
CA SER A 129 -5.10 -12.40 -1.69
C SER A 129 -4.42 -12.17 -3.03
N THR A 130 -3.95 -10.96 -3.32
CA THR A 130 -3.28 -10.61 -4.58
C THR A 130 -1.94 -11.33 -4.78
N LEU A 131 -1.25 -11.77 -3.72
CA LEU A 131 0.02 -12.51 -3.84
C LEU A 131 -0.10 -13.72 -4.78
N ASN A 132 -1.22 -14.46 -4.71
CA ASN A 132 -1.43 -15.64 -5.54
C ASN A 132 -1.76 -15.32 -7.02
N HIS A 133 -2.04 -14.05 -7.32
CA HIS A 133 -2.44 -13.57 -8.65
C HIS A 133 -1.32 -12.85 -9.38
N LEU A 134 -0.24 -12.46 -8.69
CA LEU A 134 0.99 -12.07 -9.38
C LEU A 134 1.53 -13.32 -10.06
N HIS A 135 1.52 -13.31 -11.40
CA HIS A 135 2.09 -14.39 -12.19
C HIS A 135 3.55 -14.59 -11.76
N LYS A 136 3.96 -15.86 -11.61
CA LYS A 136 5.36 -16.17 -11.38
C LYS A 136 6.16 -15.63 -12.57
N PRO A 137 7.23 -14.85 -12.35
CA PRO A 137 8.07 -14.38 -13.44
C PRO A 137 8.64 -15.55 -14.22
N ASP A 138 8.17 -15.73 -15.45
CA ASP A 138 8.78 -16.66 -16.39
C ASP A 138 10.05 -16.05 -16.99
N LEU A 139 11.07 -16.87 -17.25
CA LEU A 139 12.40 -16.40 -17.66
C LEU A 139 12.39 -15.60 -18.97
N ASP A 140 11.38 -15.81 -19.81
CA ASP A 140 11.22 -15.18 -21.12
C ASP A 140 10.38 -13.88 -21.10
N ASN A 141 10.01 -13.39 -19.92
CA ASN A 141 9.21 -12.18 -19.80
C ASN A 141 10.06 -10.92 -20.00
N LYS A 142 9.77 -10.15 -21.06
CA LYS A 142 10.43 -8.86 -21.34
C LYS A 142 10.23 -7.82 -20.22
N ASP A 143 9.19 -8.01 -19.40
CA ASP A 143 8.85 -7.15 -18.28
C ASP A 143 9.23 -7.77 -16.92
N LEU A 144 10.19 -8.70 -16.92
CA LEU A 144 10.66 -9.41 -15.72
C LEU A 144 11.05 -8.45 -14.58
N LEU A 145 11.77 -7.37 -14.88
CA LEU A 145 12.16 -6.36 -13.88
C LEU A 145 10.95 -5.68 -13.26
N VAL A 146 9.97 -5.28 -14.10
CA VAL A 146 8.74 -4.64 -13.62
C VAL A 146 7.95 -5.60 -12.75
N LEU A 147 7.90 -6.89 -13.11
CA LEU A 147 7.23 -7.90 -12.30
C LEU A 147 7.92 -8.13 -10.96
N GLU A 148 9.26 -8.15 -10.92
CA GLU A 148 10.04 -8.21 -9.68
C GLU A 148 9.78 -6.99 -8.78
N GLU A 149 9.75 -5.79 -9.34
CA GLU A 149 9.38 -4.56 -8.59
C GLU A 149 7.96 -4.65 -8.01
N LYS A 150 6.99 -5.22 -8.74
CA LYS A 150 5.63 -5.43 -8.21
C LYS A 150 5.61 -6.41 -7.04
N TRP A 151 6.40 -7.47 -7.12
CA TRP A 151 6.54 -8.44 -6.02
C TRP A 151 7.14 -7.76 -4.79
N GLU A 152 8.22 -7.01 -4.97
CA GLU A 152 8.87 -6.25 -3.89
C GLU A 152 7.89 -5.28 -3.22
N ILE A 153 7.20 -4.44 -4.00
CA ILE A 153 6.20 -3.51 -3.48
C ILE A 153 5.11 -4.25 -2.68
N LEU A 154 4.58 -5.36 -3.20
CA LEU A 154 3.49 -6.07 -2.54
C LEU A 154 3.95 -6.75 -1.24
N ILE A 155 5.11 -7.39 -1.25
CA ILE A 155 5.72 -8.03 -0.06
C ILE A 155 5.96 -6.99 1.02
N THR A 156 6.58 -5.86 0.68
CA THR A 156 6.84 -4.75 1.61
C THR A 156 5.55 -4.12 2.12
N SER A 157 4.52 -3.97 1.27
CA SER A 157 3.21 -3.48 1.69
C SER A 157 2.54 -4.41 2.72
N ILE A 158 2.69 -5.73 2.53
CA ILE A 158 2.20 -6.73 3.47
C ILE A 158 2.99 -6.69 4.76
N ALA A 159 4.31 -6.48 4.73
CA ALA A 159 5.10 -6.32 5.95
C ALA A 159 4.64 -5.08 6.75
N CYS A 160 4.42 -3.95 6.07
CA CYS A 160 4.10 -2.67 6.69
C CYS A 160 2.63 -2.50 7.15
N THR A 161 1.70 -3.38 6.76
CA THR A 161 0.27 -3.15 7.07
C THR A 161 -0.06 -3.43 8.54
N SER A 162 -0.59 -2.43 9.25
CA SER A 162 -1.07 -2.59 10.63
C SER A 162 -2.50 -3.12 10.73
N ASN A 163 -3.24 -3.11 9.61
CA ASN A 163 -4.64 -3.53 9.55
C ASN A 163 -4.83 -5.05 9.38
N ILE A 164 -3.73 -5.81 9.32
CA ILE A 164 -3.73 -7.28 9.26
C ILE A 164 -2.93 -7.83 10.44
N PRO A 165 -3.43 -8.87 11.15
CA PRO A 165 -2.68 -9.52 12.22
C PRO A 165 -1.28 -9.94 11.75
N VAL A 166 -0.26 -9.60 12.53
CA VAL A 166 1.14 -9.82 12.18
C VAL A 166 1.44 -11.28 11.80
N GLN A 167 0.90 -12.25 12.55
CA GLN A 167 1.08 -13.67 12.22
C GLN A 167 0.53 -14.04 10.84
N LYS A 168 -0.56 -13.38 10.40
CA LYS A 168 -1.14 -13.62 9.08
C LYS A 168 -0.27 -13.02 7.97
N ARG A 169 0.33 -11.84 8.20
CA ARG A 169 1.32 -11.23 7.30
C ARG A 169 2.55 -12.12 7.17
N PHE A 170 3.15 -12.50 8.31
CA PHE A 170 4.30 -13.38 8.39
C PHE A 170 4.09 -14.69 7.65
N ASN A 171 2.99 -15.40 7.94
CA ASN A 171 2.66 -16.66 7.27
C ASN A 171 2.44 -16.50 5.76
N ALA A 172 1.93 -15.35 5.30
CA ALA A 172 1.74 -15.09 3.87
C ALA A 172 3.08 -14.90 3.15
N ILE A 173 4.00 -14.13 3.76
CA ILE A 173 5.34 -13.86 3.22
C ILE A 173 6.20 -15.13 3.22
N VAL A 174 6.23 -15.86 4.34
CA VAL A 174 7.05 -17.08 4.48
C VAL A 174 6.65 -18.17 3.48
N LYS A 175 5.36 -18.27 3.12
CA LYS A 175 4.89 -19.20 2.09
C LYS A 175 5.52 -18.95 0.72
N LEU A 176 6.06 -17.76 0.46
CA LEU A 176 6.73 -17.44 -0.80
C LEU A 176 8.14 -18.01 -0.87
N ILE A 177 8.79 -18.29 0.26
CA ILE A 177 10.20 -18.69 0.33
C ILE A 177 10.52 -19.90 -0.56
N PRO A 178 9.79 -21.05 -0.46
CA PRO A 178 10.12 -22.23 -1.25
C PRO A 178 9.91 -22.06 -2.75
N ASP A 179 9.01 -21.14 -3.13
CA ASP A 179 8.58 -20.91 -4.51
C ASP A 179 9.35 -19.77 -5.21
N SER A 180 10.17 -19.03 -4.46
CA SER A 180 10.88 -17.84 -4.95
C SER A 180 12.22 -18.22 -5.54
N ASN A 181 12.38 -18.06 -6.86
CA ASN A 181 13.64 -18.32 -7.57
C ASN A 181 14.38 -17.04 -7.97
N ARG A 182 13.87 -15.86 -7.62
CA ARG A 182 14.39 -14.56 -8.07
C ARG A 182 15.07 -13.84 -6.92
N ARG A 183 16.30 -13.37 -7.15
CA ARG A 183 17.12 -12.66 -6.16
C ARG A 183 16.38 -11.50 -5.48
N SER A 184 15.78 -10.61 -6.28
CA SER A 184 15.05 -9.43 -5.80
C SER A 184 13.87 -9.80 -4.91
N VAL A 185 13.08 -10.81 -5.30
CA VAL A 185 11.97 -11.32 -4.50
C VAL A 185 12.46 -11.92 -3.17
N LYS A 186 13.56 -12.68 -3.19
CA LYS A 186 14.17 -13.22 -1.96
C LYS A 186 14.68 -12.12 -1.04
N ALA A 187 15.35 -11.11 -1.57
CA ALA A 187 15.79 -9.94 -0.80
C ALA A 187 14.59 -9.19 -0.19
N ALA A 188 13.52 -8.97 -0.95
CA ALA A 188 12.28 -8.37 -0.44
C ALA A 188 11.63 -9.18 0.68
N ILE A 189 11.71 -10.52 0.63
CA ILE A 189 11.26 -11.39 1.72
C ILE A 189 12.12 -11.16 2.97
N ILE A 190 13.45 -11.11 2.84
CA ILE A 190 14.37 -10.83 3.96
C ILE A 190 14.04 -9.46 4.59
N ASP A 191 13.89 -8.42 3.77
CA ASP A 191 13.52 -7.07 4.23
C ASP A 191 12.18 -7.05 4.95
N ALA A 192 11.19 -7.76 4.41
CA ALA A 192 9.88 -7.86 5.03
C ALA A 192 9.93 -8.57 6.39
N LEU A 193 10.78 -9.58 6.55
CA LEU A 193 10.98 -10.25 7.84
C LEU A 193 11.61 -9.29 8.85
N LEU A 194 12.61 -8.50 8.45
CA LEU A 194 13.24 -7.47 9.29
C LEU A 194 12.25 -6.38 9.70
N ILE A 195 11.41 -5.89 8.78
CA ILE A 195 10.36 -4.90 9.07
C ILE A 195 9.41 -5.37 10.19
N MET A 196 9.18 -6.69 10.30
CA MET A 196 8.28 -7.29 11.29
C MET A 196 8.97 -7.73 12.59
N GLU A 197 10.27 -7.46 12.78
CA GLU A 197 11.06 -8.00 13.90
C GLU A 197 10.53 -7.60 15.28
N ASP A 198 10.02 -6.38 15.42
CA ASP A 198 9.44 -5.88 16.68
C ASP A 198 8.04 -6.46 16.97
N GLU A 199 7.42 -7.13 15.99
CA GLU A 199 6.04 -7.61 16.06
C GLU A 199 5.92 -9.15 16.11
N ILE A 200 6.97 -9.89 15.73
CA ILE A 200 7.04 -11.36 15.68
C ILE A 200 8.13 -11.87 16.61
N ASP A 201 7.99 -13.12 17.09
CA ASP A 201 9.08 -13.80 17.79
C ASP A 201 10.33 -13.86 16.89
N ILE A 202 11.40 -13.21 17.34
CA ILE A 202 12.69 -13.17 16.65
C ILE A 202 13.19 -14.57 16.28
N GLN A 203 12.93 -15.60 17.10
CA GLN A 203 13.32 -16.98 16.79
C GLN A 203 12.57 -17.54 15.58
N ALA A 204 11.31 -17.15 15.40
CA ALA A 204 10.54 -17.52 14.22
C ALA A 204 11.14 -16.90 12.97
N ILE A 205 11.59 -15.63 13.02
CA ILE A 205 12.26 -14.98 11.89
C ILE A 205 13.61 -15.64 11.59
N LYS A 206 14.45 -15.84 12.62
CA LYS A 206 15.77 -16.48 12.47
C LYS A 206 15.66 -17.84 11.78
N SER A 207 14.68 -18.65 12.18
CA SER A 207 14.41 -19.95 11.54
C SER A 207 14.05 -19.85 10.06
N GLN A 208 13.39 -18.77 9.61
CA GLN A 208 13.11 -18.58 8.18
C GLN A 208 14.33 -18.07 7.42
N LEU A 209 15.14 -17.20 8.03
CA LEU A 209 16.38 -16.70 7.41
C LEU A 209 17.41 -17.82 7.20
N GLU A 210 17.47 -18.81 8.10
CA GLU A 210 18.32 -20.01 7.96
C GLU A 210 18.04 -20.79 6.67
N TYR A 211 16.82 -20.72 6.11
CA TYR A 211 16.52 -21.35 4.81
C TYR A 211 17.43 -20.80 3.70
N PHE A 212 17.65 -19.48 3.69
CA PHE A 212 18.51 -18.81 2.70
C PHE A 212 20.00 -19.08 2.91
N LEU A 213 20.40 -19.59 4.08
CA LEU A 213 21.78 -20.01 4.37
C LEU A 213 22.03 -21.49 4.08
N SER A 214 20.98 -22.26 3.80
CA SER A 214 21.10 -23.68 3.52
C SER A 214 21.81 -23.97 2.19
N ASP A 215 22.27 -25.20 2.02
CA ASP A 215 22.86 -25.68 0.76
C ASP A 215 21.90 -25.61 -0.44
N SER A 216 20.60 -25.44 -0.19
CA SER A 216 19.59 -25.29 -1.24
C SER A 216 19.58 -23.90 -1.89
N GLU A 217 20.16 -22.89 -1.23
CA GLU A 217 20.38 -21.59 -1.82
C GLU A 217 21.70 -21.59 -2.61
N HIS A 218 21.67 -21.13 -3.84
CA HIS A 218 22.85 -21.05 -4.70
C HIS A 218 23.25 -19.61 -5.03
N ASP A 219 22.39 -18.64 -4.71
CA ASP A 219 22.69 -17.23 -4.88
C ASP A 219 23.48 -16.70 -3.68
N GLU A 220 24.80 -16.55 -3.84
CA GLU A 220 25.70 -16.06 -2.80
C GLU A 220 25.31 -14.67 -2.28
N TYR A 221 24.73 -13.81 -3.12
CA TYR A 221 24.25 -12.50 -2.67
C TYR A 221 23.11 -12.65 -1.65
N VAL A 222 22.18 -13.59 -1.90
CA VAL A 222 21.05 -13.84 -0.98
C VAL A 222 21.54 -14.46 0.31
N LYS A 223 22.54 -15.35 0.26
CA LYS A 223 23.18 -15.91 1.46
C LYS A 223 23.84 -14.84 2.31
N GLU A 224 24.68 -14.00 1.70
CA GLU A 224 25.33 -12.89 2.39
C GLU A 224 24.30 -11.96 3.02
N TYR A 225 23.25 -11.61 2.27
CA TYR A 225 22.20 -10.73 2.77
C TYR A 225 21.41 -11.33 3.94
N ALA A 226 21.04 -12.61 3.86
CA ALA A 226 20.38 -13.31 4.96
C ALA A 226 21.29 -13.45 6.19
N LYS A 227 22.60 -13.59 5.97
CA LYS A 227 23.59 -13.67 7.05
C LYS A 227 23.73 -12.32 7.76
N GLU A 228 23.85 -11.23 7.01
CA GLU A 228 23.88 -9.86 7.55
C GLU A 228 22.60 -9.59 8.37
N ALA A 229 21.43 -9.92 7.83
CA ALA A 229 20.16 -9.80 8.54
C ALA A 229 20.12 -10.59 9.86
N LEU A 230 20.75 -11.76 9.93
CA LEU A 230 20.85 -12.54 11.17
C LEU A 230 21.83 -11.97 12.19
N GLU A 231 22.90 -11.32 11.72
CA GLU A 231 23.92 -10.70 12.57
C GLU A 231 23.43 -9.38 13.19
N ASP A 232 22.57 -8.64 12.49
CA ASP A 232 22.00 -7.37 12.94
C ASP A 232 20.86 -7.53 13.97
N MET A 233 20.31 -8.75 14.11
CA MET A 233 19.20 -9.15 15.00
C MET A 233 19.64 -9.69 16.37
#